data_AF-A0A2X3CGR5-F1
#
_entry.id   AF-A0A2X3CGR5-F1
#
_cell.length_a   1.000
_cell.length_b   1.000
_cell.length_c   1.000
_cell.angle_alpha   90.00
_cell.angle_beta   90.00
_cell.angle_gamma   90.00
#
_symmetry.space_group_name_H-M   'P 1'
#
loop_
_entity.id
_entity.type
_entity.pdbx_description
1 polymer ?
#
loop_
_entity_poly.entity_id
_entity_poly.type
_entity_poly.pdbx_seq_one_letter_code
_entity_poly.pdbx_strand_id
1 'polypeptide(L)'
;MMLPGRSGEGMEALVALLAPGTRATVYHHDPCRIPLSQPLTMSVRQPVSLQHRPVMGTHATDVNGQVLLQLATEKPDEVRGWLPGGELFSDLMALLHVWLGSHLDVRLQLCVARHLLPDAQLCCQQEHAVQLGRTAVLRPLDAQKQADDRVTIYLGRYQRVRENIHRRESDEDGDYRS
;
A
#
# COMPACT_ATOMS: atom_id res chain seq x y z
N MET A 1 -16.58 4.59 -23.82
CA MET A 1 -15.71 3.55 -24.40
C MET A 1 -14.96 2.90 -23.24
N MET A 2 -15.06 1.58 -23.03
CA MET A 2 -14.36 0.91 -21.93
C MET A 2 -12.90 0.71 -22.34
N LEU A 3 -11.96 1.31 -21.61
CA LEU A 3 -10.53 1.15 -21.87
C LEU A 3 -10.06 -0.21 -21.31
N PRO A 4 -9.25 -0.98 -22.06
CA PRO A 4 -8.74 -2.26 -21.58
C PRO A 4 -7.66 -2.08 -20.49
N GLY A 5 -6.97 -0.93 -20.48
CA GLY A 5 -5.95 -0.58 -19.50
C GLY A 5 -6.51 0.19 -18.32
N ARG A 6 -5.92 -0.04 -17.14
CA ARG A 6 -6.19 0.71 -15.90
C ARG A 6 -5.19 1.86 -15.78
N SER A 7 -5.67 3.10 -15.88
CA SER A 7 -4.83 4.31 -15.83
C SER A 7 -4.83 4.96 -14.45
N GLY A 8 -3.79 5.74 -14.14
CA GLY A 8 -3.74 6.54 -12.90
C GLY A 8 -4.94 7.47 -12.74
N GLU A 9 -5.40 8.09 -13.84
CA GLU A 9 -6.60 8.91 -13.90
C GLU A 9 -7.86 8.17 -13.41
N GLY A 10 -7.96 6.87 -13.71
CA GLY A 10 -9.08 6.05 -13.24
C GLY A 10 -9.07 5.88 -11.73
N MET A 11 -7.91 5.75 -11.10
CA MET A 11 -7.79 5.71 -9.63
C MET A 11 -8.15 7.05 -9.00
N GLU A 12 -7.70 8.16 -9.61
CA GLU A 12 -8.04 9.50 -9.16
C GLU A 12 -9.55 9.76 -9.25
N ALA A 13 -10.20 9.29 -10.32
CA ALA A 13 -11.65 9.36 -10.47
C ALA A 13 -12.41 8.55 -9.41
N LEU A 14 -11.92 7.37 -9.01
CA LEU A 14 -12.52 6.59 -7.93
C LEU A 14 -12.46 7.35 -6.59
N VAL A 15 -11.33 8.00 -6.30
CA VAL A 15 -11.20 8.81 -5.08
C VAL A 15 -12.11 10.03 -5.13
N ALA A 16 -12.15 10.74 -6.25
CA ALA A 16 -13.00 11.92 -6.42
C ALA A 16 -14.49 11.59 -6.30
N LEU A 17 -14.90 10.38 -6.70
CA LEU A 17 -16.27 9.88 -6.54
C LEU A 17 -16.63 9.66 -5.06
N LEU A 18 -15.72 9.07 -4.28
CA LEU A 18 -15.94 8.78 -2.86
C LEU A 18 -15.88 10.05 -1.99
N ALA A 19 -14.90 10.92 -2.26
CA ALA A 19 -14.63 12.09 -1.46
C ALA A 19 -14.25 13.27 -2.37
N PRO A 20 -15.20 14.15 -2.74
CA PRO A 20 -14.96 15.24 -3.69
C PRO A 20 -14.00 16.31 -3.16
N GLY A 21 -13.78 16.40 -1.83
CA GLY A 21 -12.77 17.28 -1.24
C GLY A 21 -11.37 16.67 -1.18
N THR A 22 -11.20 15.40 -1.53
CA THR A 22 -9.92 14.70 -1.45
C THR A 22 -9.23 14.74 -2.82
N ARG A 23 -7.99 15.22 -2.83
CA ARG A 23 -7.10 15.13 -4.01
C ARG A 23 -6.33 13.83 -3.97
N ALA A 24 -6.28 13.12 -5.09
CA ALA A 24 -5.47 11.94 -5.27
C ALA A 24 -4.31 12.26 -6.22
N THR A 25 -3.12 11.75 -5.91
CA THR A 25 -1.97 11.74 -6.81
C THR A 25 -1.43 10.31 -6.90
N VAL A 26 -1.21 9.85 -8.14
CA VAL A 26 -0.67 8.52 -8.41
C VAL A 26 0.80 8.64 -8.79
N TYR A 27 1.67 7.99 -8.02
CA TYR A 27 3.08 7.84 -8.35
C TYR A 27 3.32 6.43 -8.90
N HIS A 28 3.81 6.39 -10.12
CA HIS A 28 4.24 5.16 -10.78
C HIS A 28 5.57 4.69 -10.22
N HIS A 29 5.81 3.38 -10.33
CA HIS A 29 7.06 2.74 -9.95
C HIS A 29 7.46 2.91 -8.47
N ASP A 30 6.55 2.58 -7.56
CA ASP A 30 6.82 2.63 -6.13
C ASP A 30 7.77 1.48 -5.74
N PRO A 31 8.93 1.76 -5.12
CA PRO A 31 9.90 0.74 -4.79
C PRO A 31 9.42 -0.14 -3.62
N CYS A 32 9.35 -1.44 -3.87
CA CYS A 32 9.04 -2.49 -2.91
C CYS A 32 10.25 -3.40 -2.67
N ARG A 33 10.47 -3.79 -1.41
CA ARG A 33 11.52 -4.76 -1.05
C ARG A 33 10.94 -6.15 -1.05
N ILE A 34 11.47 -7.03 -1.89
CA ILE A 34 11.04 -8.43 -2.00
C ILE A 34 12.09 -9.32 -1.31
N PRO A 35 11.71 -10.16 -0.34
CA PRO A 35 12.65 -11.10 0.28
C PRO A 35 13.14 -12.14 -0.74
N LEU A 36 14.44 -12.44 -0.72
CA LEU A 36 15.02 -13.48 -1.55
C LEU A 36 14.84 -14.84 -0.89
N SER A 37 14.19 -15.79 -1.58
CA SER A 37 14.01 -17.15 -1.07
C SER A 37 15.34 -17.89 -0.88
N GLN A 38 16.32 -17.60 -1.73
CA GLN A 38 17.67 -18.16 -1.65
C GLN A 38 18.69 -17.02 -1.81
N PRO A 39 19.52 -16.74 -0.79
CA PRO A 39 20.55 -15.72 -0.89
C PRO A 39 21.66 -16.18 -1.85
N LEU A 40 22.23 -15.23 -2.59
CA LEU A 40 23.31 -15.52 -3.53
C LEU A 40 24.55 -16.03 -2.79
N THR A 41 25.02 -17.22 -3.16
CA THR A 41 26.26 -17.79 -2.63
C THR A 41 27.29 -17.92 -3.74
N MET A 42 28.53 -17.53 -3.45
CA MET A 42 29.65 -17.69 -4.38
C MET A 42 30.21 -19.10 -4.22
N SER A 43 29.95 -19.96 -5.19
CA SER A 43 30.43 -21.35 -5.22
C SER A 43 31.14 -21.64 -6.52
N VAL A 44 32.34 -22.23 -6.43
CA VAL A 44 33.07 -22.73 -7.60
C VAL A 44 32.41 -24.00 -8.17
N ARG A 45 31.70 -24.77 -7.32
CA ARG A 45 31.02 -26.01 -7.71
C ARG A 45 29.68 -25.76 -8.39
N GLN A 46 29.00 -24.68 -8.02
CA GLN A 46 27.73 -24.24 -8.58
C GLN A 46 27.82 -22.75 -8.88
N PRO A 47 28.50 -22.36 -9.98
CA PRO A 47 28.64 -20.96 -10.34
C PRO A 47 27.28 -20.38 -10.73
N VAL A 48 26.97 -19.18 -10.23
CA VAL A 48 25.75 -18.45 -10.60
C VAL A 48 26.03 -17.56 -11.81
N SER A 49 25.22 -17.71 -12.86
CA SER A 49 25.34 -16.92 -14.07
C SER A 49 24.88 -15.46 -13.85
N LEU A 50 25.67 -14.50 -14.34
CA LEU A 50 25.31 -13.08 -14.33
C LEU A 50 24.23 -12.71 -15.36
N GLN A 51 23.90 -13.60 -16.29
CA GLN A 51 22.87 -13.35 -17.32
C GLN A 51 21.50 -13.02 -16.69
N HIS A 52 21.18 -13.66 -15.56
CA HIS A 52 19.92 -13.46 -14.84
C HIS A 52 19.96 -12.29 -13.85
N ARG A 53 21.03 -11.47 -13.87
CA ARG A 53 21.22 -10.30 -12.99
C ARG A 53 20.96 -10.64 -11.51
N PRO A 54 21.65 -11.64 -10.94
CA PRO A 54 21.46 -12.03 -9.56
C PRO A 54 21.84 -10.86 -8.63
N VAL A 55 21.04 -10.63 -7.60
CA VAL A 55 21.28 -9.57 -6.61
C VAL A 55 21.86 -10.16 -5.33
N MET A 56 22.73 -9.38 -4.68
CA MET A 56 23.32 -9.73 -3.39
C MET A 56 22.40 -9.36 -2.23
N GLY A 57 22.58 -10.04 -1.10
CA GLY A 57 21.89 -9.73 0.16
C GLY A 57 20.66 -10.60 0.41
N THR A 58 19.75 -10.08 1.23
CA THR A 58 18.53 -10.78 1.67
C THR A 58 17.27 -10.33 0.93
N HIS A 59 17.32 -9.21 0.20
CA HIS A 59 16.18 -8.62 -0.47
C HIS A 59 16.55 -8.10 -1.86
N ALA A 60 15.62 -8.24 -2.80
CA ALA A 60 15.61 -7.55 -4.07
C ALA A 60 14.73 -6.30 -4.01
N THR A 61 14.88 -5.43 -5.01
CA THR A 61 14.02 -4.25 -5.21
C THR A 61 13.14 -4.48 -6.44
N ASP A 62 11.82 -4.42 -6.25
CA ASP A 62 10.86 -4.36 -7.35
C ASP A 62 10.26 -2.95 -7.42
N VAL A 63 10.12 -2.44 -8.63
CA VAL A 63 9.52 -1.13 -8.92
C VAL A 63 8.36 -1.25 -9.90
N ASN A 64 7.96 -2.46 -10.29
CA ASN A 64 6.93 -2.67 -11.31
C ASN A 64 5.63 -3.24 -10.74
N GLY A 65 5.68 -3.94 -9.60
CA GLY A 65 4.50 -4.55 -9.00
C GLY A 65 3.60 -3.59 -8.20
N GLN A 66 4.08 -2.39 -7.86
CA GLN A 66 3.39 -1.49 -6.95
C GLN A 66 3.31 -0.05 -7.44
N VAL A 67 2.18 0.60 -7.13
CA VAL A 67 1.95 2.04 -7.29
C VAL A 67 1.66 2.70 -5.94
N LEU A 68 2.03 3.96 -5.81
CA LEU A 68 1.71 4.77 -4.63
C LEU A 68 0.53 5.70 -4.94
N LEU A 69 -0.56 5.52 -4.20
CA LEU A 69 -1.70 6.43 -4.19
C LEU A 69 -1.61 7.32 -2.95
N GLN A 70 -1.35 8.61 -3.17
CA GLN A 70 -1.30 9.61 -2.13
C GLN A 70 -2.59 10.43 -2.15
N LEU A 71 -3.26 10.46 -1.00
CA LEU A 71 -4.49 11.20 -0.77
C LEU A 71 -4.16 12.48 0.00
N ALA A 72 -4.79 13.59 -0.32
CA ALA A 72 -4.66 14.84 0.41
C ALA A 72 -6.06 15.44 0.62
N THR A 73 -6.43 15.70 1.87
CA THR A 73 -7.71 16.33 2.21
C THR A 73 -7.51 17.41 3.27
N GLU A 74 -8.41 18.39 3.26
CA GLU A 74 -8.45 19.51 4.20
C GLU A 74 -9.71 19.45 5.08
N LYS A 75 -10.65 18.54 4.77
CA LYS A 75 -11.93 18.42 5.49
C LYS A 75 -11.81 17.41 6.63
N PRO A 76 -12.14 17.78 7.88
CA PRO A 76 -12.02 16.87 9.03
C PRO A 76 -12.91 15.64 8.90
N ASP A 77 -14.09 15.77 8.29
CA ASP A 77 -15.02 14.65 8.11
C ASP A 77 -14.45 13.58 7.16
N GLU A 78 -13.84 14.02 6.06
CA GLU A 78 -13.18 13.12 5.10
C GLU A 78 -11.95 12.46 5.74
N VAL A 79 -11.16 13.18 6.56
CA VAL A 79 -10.03 12.60 7.30
C VAL A 79 -10.48 11.42 8.14
N ARG A 80 -11.58 11.56 8.90
CA ARG A 80 -12.13 10.49 9.74
C ARG A 80 -12.57 9.28 8.92
N GLY A 81 -13.17 9.51 7.75
CA GLY A 81 -13.55 8.43 6.84
C GLY A 81 -12.35 7.71 6.20
N TRP A 82 -11.23 8.40 6.00
CA TRP A 82 -10.00 7.83 5.44
C TRP A 82 -9.13 7.09 6.45
N LEU A 83 -9.24 7.40 7.74
CA LEU A 83 -8.50 6.70 8.79
C LEU A 83 -8.88 5.21 8.83
N PRO A 84 -7.99 4.32 9.31
CA PRO A 84 -8.29 2.90 9.43
C PRO A 84 -9.56 2.67 10.25
N GLY A 85 -10.54 1.98 9.67
CA GLY A 85 -11.87 1.77 10.27
C GLY A 85 -12.95 2.73 9.76
N GLY A 86 -12.60 3.74 8.98
CA GLY A 86 -13.56 4.61 8.31
C GLY A 86 -14.16 4.00 7.05
N GLU A 87 -15.36 4.45 6.70
CA GLU A 87 -16.14 3.93 5.56
C GLU A 87 -15.47 4.21 4.22
N LEU A 88 -14.92 5.42 4.01
CA LEU A 88 -14.26 5.81 2.75
C LEU A 88 -13.06 4.89 2.42
N PHE A 89 -12.29 4.51 3.44
CA PHE A 89 -11.18 3.58 3.26
C PHE A 89 -11.68 2.20 2.82
N SER A 90 -12.73 1.68 3.46
CA SER A 90 -13.35 0.39 3.11
C SER A 90 -13.91 0.41 1.69
N ASP A 91 -14.63 1.47 1.33
CA ASP A 91 -15.25 1.62 0.01
C ASP A 91 -14.19 1.72 -1.10
N LEU A 92 -13.10 2.46 -0.86
CA LEU A 92 -11.98 2.50 -1.79
C LEU A 92 -11.34 1.11 -1.98
N MET A 93 -11.20 0.33 -0.91
CA MET A 93 -10.67 -1.05 -1.02
C MET A 93 -11.60 -1.95 -1.83
N ALA A 94 -12.91 -1.80 -1.66
CA ALA A 94 -13.92 -2.53 -2.44
C ALA A 94 -13.89 -2.14 -3.92
N LEU A 95 -13.77 -0.84 -4.23
CA LEU A 95 -13.67 -0.36 -5.61
C LEU A 95 -12.38 -0.82 -6.29
N LEU A 96 -11.23 -0.74 -5.59
CA LEU A 96 -9.96 -1.28 -6.08
C LEU A 96 -10.03 -2.79 -6.29
N HIS A 97 -10.82 -3.50 -5.47
CA HIS A 97 -11.04 -4.93 -5.64
C HIS A 97 -11.62 -5.31 -6.99
N VAL A 98 -12.59 -4.54 -7.47
CA VAL A 98 -13.26 -4.78 -8.75
C VAL A 98 -12.50 -4.15 -9.91
N TRP A 99 -11.99 -2.93 -9.70
CA TRP A 99 -11.35 -2.15 -10.76
C TRP A 99 -9.93 -2.67 -11.05
N LEU A 100 -9.08 -2.78 -10.03
CA LEU A 100 -7.68 -3.19 -10.21
C LEU A 100 -7.49 -4.71 -10.15
N GLY A 101 -8.27 -5.39 -9.32
CA GLY A 101 -8.22 -6.85 -9.20
C GLY A 101 -6.84 -7.36 -8.77
N SER A 102 -6.24 -8.26 -9.56
CA SER A 102 -4.93 -8.86 -9.27
C SER A 102 -3.78 -8.27 -10.10
N HIS A 103 -4.00 -7.17 -10.81
CA HIS A 103 -3.02 -6.64 -11.74
C HIS A 103 -1.83 -5.96 -11.04
N LEU A 104 -2.09 -5.17 -10.00
CA LEU A 104 -1.09 -4.39 -9.28
C LEU A 104 -1.45 -4.25 -7.80
N ASP A 105 -0.43 -4.06 -6.97
CA ASP A 105 -0.59 -3.68 -5.57
C ASP A 105 -0.59 -2.15 -5.44
N VAL A 106 -1.35 -1.61 -4.48
CA VAL A 106 -1.43 -0.16 -4.25
C VAL A 106 -1.02 0.17 -2.83
N ARG A 107 0.00 1.02 -2.67
CA ARG A 107 0.34 1.66 -1.40
C ARG A 107 -0.53 2.88 -1.18
N LEU A 108 -1.14 3.02 -0.02
CA LEU A 108 -2.01 4.15 0.30
C LEU A 108 -1.37 5.03 1.37
N GLN A 109 -1.31 6.32 1.08
CA GLN A 109 -0.84 7.36 2.01
C GLN A 109 -1.86 8.49 2.10
N LEU A 110 -1.94 9.13 3.26
CA LEU A 110 -2.79 10.30 3.48
C LEU A 110 -1.92 11.46 3.98
N CYS A 111 -2.01 12.60 3.30
CA CYS A 111 -1.27 13.83 3.58
C CYS A 111 -2.23 14.91 4.06
N VAL A 112 -2.28 15.12 5.37
CA VAL A 112 -3.22 16.01 6.05
C VAL A 112 -2.51 16.91 7.03
N ALA A 113 -3.09 18.06 7.35
CA ALA A 113 -2.56 18.95 8.37
C ALA A 113 -2.64 18.28 9.75
N ARG A 114 -1.62 18.49 10.60
CA ARG A 114 -1.51 17.85 11.92
C ARG A 114 -2.72 18.08 12.82
N HIS A 115 -3.35 19.25 12.73
CA HIS A 115 -4.50 19.61 13.56
C HIS A 115 -5.77 18.79 13.27
N LEU A 116 -5.85 18.13 12.10
CA LEU A 116 -6.96 17.26 11.72
C LEU A 116 -6.82 15.82 12.26
N LEU A 117 -5.63 15.47 12.75
CA LEU A 117 -5.33 14.12 13.25
C LEU A 117 -5.56 14.03 14.77
N PRO A 118 -6.15 12.92 15.25
CA PRO A 118 -6.28 12.68 16.67
C PRO A 118 -4.91 12.51 17.33
N ASP A 119 -4.79 12.97 18.58
CA ASP A 119 -3.61 12.69 19.39
C ASP A 119 -3.58 11.22 19.80
N ALA A 120 -2.40 10.60 19.76
CA ALA A 120 -2.21 9.24 20.24
C ALA A 120 -2.50 9.16 21.76
N GLN A 121 -3.53 8.41 22.12
CA GLN A 121 -3.91 8.13 23.51
C GLN A 121 -3.95 6.63 23.74
N LEU A 122 -3.55 6.20 24.93
CA LEU A 122 -3.70 4.81 25.37
C LEU A 122 -5.16 4.60 25.78
N CYS A 123 -5.84 3.67 25.12
CA CYS A 123 -7.21 3.30 25.46
C CYS A 123 -7.28 1.79 25.72
N CYS A 124 -8.11 1.41 26.69
CA CYS A 124 -8.37 0.00 27.00
C CYS A 124 -9.36 -0.65 26.01
N GLN A 125 -10.02 0.14 25.16
CA GLN A 125 -11.00 -0.30 24.16
C GLN A 125 -10.42 -0.18 22.75
N GLN A 126 -10.62 -1.21 21.92
CA GLN A 126 -9.98 -1.33 20.60
C GLN A 126 -10.62 -0.49 19.49
N GLU A 127 -11.90 -0.12 19.60
CA GLU A 127 -12.66 0.51 18.50
C GLU A 127 -12.14 1.89 18.09
N HIS A 128 -11.51 2.60 19.02
CA HIS A 128 -10.90 3.92 18.77
C HIS A 128 -9.37 3.89 18.94
N ALA A 129 -8.79 2.70 18.97
CA ALA A 129 -7.37 2.54 19.21
C ALA A 129 -6.56 3.02 18.01
N VAL A 130 -5.67 3.97 18.28
CA VAL A 130 -4.76 4.50 17.28
C VAL A 130 -3.73 3.41 16.91
N GLN A 131 -3.51 3.20 15.60
CA GLN A 131 -2.63 2.14 15.13
C GLN A 131 -1.17 2.58 15.15
N LEU A 132 -0.36 1.84 15.90
CA LEU A 132 1.07 2.08 15.99
C LEU A 132 1.74 1.93 14.62
N GLY A 133 2.58 2.90 14.25
CA GLY A 133 3.25 2.94 12.95
C GLY A 133 2.37 3.38 11.77
N ARG A 134 1.09 3.75 12.02
CA ARG A 134 0.17 4.27 10.98
C ARG A 134 -0.39 5.62 11.36
N THR A 135 -1.16 5.68 12.44
CA THR A 135 -1.93 6.86 12.85
C THR A 135 -1.53 7.42 14.21
N ALA A 136 -0.63 6.74 14.94
CA ALA A 136 -0.18 7.12 16.28
C ALA A 136 0.77 8.31 16.24
N VAL A 137 0.21 9.51 16.11
CA VAL A 137 0.96 10.77 16.17
C VAL A 137 0.87 11.36 17.58
N LEU A 138 2.02 11.60 18.21
CA LEU A 138 2.09 12.19 19.55
C LEU A 138 1.63 13.65 19.53
N ARG A 139 1.10 14.12 20.66
CA ARG A 139 0.73 15.52 20.84
C ARG A 139 1.98 16.40 20.75
N PRO A 140 1.98 17.45 19.91
CA PRO A 140 3.07 18.42 19.89
C PRO A 140 3.12 19.21 21.20
N LEU A 141 4.34 19.47 21.69
CA LEU A 141 4.56 20.24 22.92
C LEU A 141 4.16 21.72 22.75
N ASP A 142 4.37 22.27 21.55
CA ASP A 142 4.00 23.65 21.16
C ASP A 142 2.89 23.65 20.10
N ALA A 143 1.63 23.65 20.52
CA ALA A 143 0.47 23.56 19.61
C ALA A 143 0.37 24.73 18.60
N GLN A 144 0.93 25.90 18.91
CA GLN A 144 0.86 27.10 18.05
C GLN A 144 1.89 27.12 16.90
N LYS A 145 2.98 26.35 16.97
CA LYS A 145 4.03 26.36 15.92
C LYS A 145 3.83 25.33 14.81
N GLN A 146 2.99 24.31 15.03
CA GLN A 146 2.87 23.14 14.13
C GLN A 146 1.46 22.95 13.56
N ALA A 147 0.56 23.93 13.71
CA ALA A 147 -0.83 23.79 13.26
C ALA A 147 -0.96 23.55 11.74
N ASP A 148 -0.05 24.09 10.94
CA ASP A 148 -0.06 23.98 9.47
C ASP A 148 0.92 22.95 8.92
N ASP A 149 1.60 22.20 9.80
CA ASP A 149 2.55 21.18 9.34
C ASP A 149 1.79 19.98 8.74
N ARG A 150 2.15 19.60 7.52
CA ARG A 150 1.49 18.50 6.79
C ARG A 150 2.17 17.20 7.16
N VAL A 151 1.38 16.26 7.69
CA VAL A 151 1.85 14.94 8.07
C VAL A 151 1.38 13.93 7.03
N THR A 152 2.32 13.12 6.54
CA THR A 152 2.03 11.95 5.71
C THR A 152 1.90 10.71 6.58
N ILE A 153 0.71 10.13 6.63
CA ILE A 153 0.42 8.89 7.36
C ILE A 153 0.20 7.73 6.39
N TYR A 154 0.50 6.52 6.87
CA TYR A 154 0.32 5.30 6.09
C TYR A 154 -1.08 4.70 6.31
N LEU A 155 -1.90 4.70 5.25
CA LEU A 155 -3.26 4.17 5.28
C LEU A 155 -3.34 2.69 5.00
N GLY A 156 -2.32 2.04 4.42
CA GLY A 156 -2.34 0.61 4.17
C GLY A 156 -1.88 0.21 2.77
N ARG A 157 -2.06 -1.07 2.44
CA ARG A 157 -1.74 -1.63 1.12
C ARG A 157 -2.92 -2.46 0.63
N TYR A 158 -3.35 -2.18 -0.59
CA TYR A 158 -4.22 -3.06 -1.34
C TYR A 158 -3.38 -4.15 -1.99
N GLN A 159 -3.68 -5.41 -1.66
CA GLN A 159 -3.07 -6.60 -2.26
C GLN A 159 -4.12 -7.71 -2.28
N ARG A 160 -4.47 -8.19 -3.48
CA ARG A 160 -5.53 -9.21 -3.64
C ARG A 160 -5.04 -10.61 -3.33
N VAL A 161 -3.88 -10.98 -3.89
CA VAL A 161 -3.28 -12.30 -3.70
C VAL A 161 -2.13 -12.16 -2.73
N ARG A 162 -2.26 -12.81 -1.58
CA ARG A 162 -1.14 -13.00 -0.66
C ARG A 162 -0.39 -14.25 -1.07
N GLU A 163 0.93 -14.23 -0.95
CA GLU A 163 1.74 -15.43 -1.18
C GLU A 163 1.21 -16.56 -0.31
N ASN A 164 0.75 -17.63 -0.96
CA ASN A 164 0.23 -18.78 -0.26
C ASN A 164 1.39 -19.74 0.02
N ILE A 165 1.70 -19.92 1.30
CA ILE A 165 2.78 -20.82 1.75
C ILE A 165 2.34 -22.29 1.68
N HIS A 166 1.03 -22.56 1.51
CA HIS A 166 0.47 -23.91 1.45
C HIS A 166 0.49 -24.51 0.04
N ARG A 167 1.64 -24.46 -0.64
CA ARG A 167 1.82 -25.22 -1.88
C ARG A 167 1.90 -26.70 -1.52
N ARG A 168 0.88 -27.48 -1.89
CA ARG A 168 0.94 -28.93 -1.79
C ARG A 168 1.79 -29.44 -2.95
N GLU A 169 2.75 -30.31 -2.65
CA GLU A 169 3.50 -31.03 -3.67
C GLU A 169 2.52 -31.96 -4.40
N SER A 170 2.54 -31.91 -5.73
CA SER A 170 1.72 -32.77 -6.58
C SER A 170 2.51 -34.03 -6.88
N ASP A 171 1.90 -35.20 -6.69
CA ASP A 171 2.49 -36.49 -7.04
C ASP A 171 2.33 -36.82 -8.54
N GLU A 172 1.40 -36.17 -9.24
CA GLU A 172 1.12 -36.35 -10.66
C GLU A 172 1.05 -35.01 -11.39
N ASP A 173 1.80 -34.89 -12.49
CA ASP A 173 1.71 -33.79 -13.44
C ASP A 173 0.98 -34.25 -14.71
N GLY A 174 0.36 -33.32 -15.44
CA GLY A 174 -0.42 -33.60 -16.65
C GLY A 174 0.43 -34.04 -17.84
N ASP A 175 0.95 -35.28 -17.82
CA ASP A 175 1.85 -35.87 -18.82
C ASP A 175 1.12 -36.38 -20.08
N TYR A 176 0.38 -35.49 -20.74
CA TYR A 176 -0.21 -35.80 -22.05
C TYR A 176 0.89 -35.87 -23.12
N ARG A 177 1.17 -37.06 -23.63
CA ARG A 177 2.03 -37.27 -24.80
C ARG A 177 1.21 -37.04 -26.08
N SER A 178 1.53 -35.96 -26.80
CA SER A 178 1.06 -35.69 -28.17
C SER A 178 1.74 -36.58 -29.20
#